data_AF-A0A4P6UMU4-F1
#
_entry.id   AF-A0A4P6UMU4-F1
#
_cell.length_a   1.000
_cell.length_b   1.000
_cell.length_c   1.000
_cell.angle_alpha   90.00
_cell.angle_beta   90.00
_cell.angle_gamma   90.00
#
_symmetry.space_group_name_H-M   'P 1'
#
loop_
_entity.id
_entity.type
_entity.pdbx_description
1 polymer ?
#
loop_
_entity_poly.entity_id
_entity_poly.type
_entity_poly.pdbx_seq_one_letter_code
_entity_poly.pdbx_strand_id
1 'polypeptide(L)'
;MLNQAFKKAVAWGLIKVNPMESAQKPVVKNNKSKRNRAWTKEEVHIFLEVASKKGLVTPFLVDVVTGVRRGELLGLKWEDIDFKNKTITINGTLYRRKGVMHPFVKTQIDNI
;
A
#
# COMPACT_ATOMS: atom_id res chain seq x y z
N MET A 1 2.94 6.34 14.11
CA MET A 1 4.15 7.14 14.37
C MET A 1 4.15 7.71 15.79
N LEU A 2 3.10 8.39 16.26
CA LEU A 2 3.11 9.03 17.60
C LEU A 2 3.35 8.05 18.78
N ASN A 3 2.63 6.92 18.85
CA ASN A 3 2.86 5.90 19.89
C ASN A 3 4.32 5.37 19.85
N GLN A 4 4.88 5.12 18.66
CA GLN A 4 6.27 4.67 18.53
C GLN A 4 7.28 5.73 18.98
N ALA A 5 7.02 7.01 18.72
CA ALA A 5 7.87 8.10 19.19
C ALA A 5 7.88 8.18 20.73
N PHE A 6 6.71 8.09 21.37
CA PHE A 6 6.62 8.07 22.84
C PHE A 6 7.22 6.81 23.47
N LYS A 7 7.08 5.64 22.83
CA LYS A 7 7.79 4.42 23.25
C LYS A 7 9.32 4.62 23.24
N LYS A 8 9.86 5.25 22.20
CA LYS A 8 11.29 5.61 22.15
C LYS A 8 11.67 6.60 23.25
N ALA A 9 10.85 7.61 23.50
CA ALA A 9 11.10 8.59 24.56
C ALA A 9 11.11 7.96 25.97
N VAL A 10 10.25 6.96 26.23
CA VAL A 10 10.30 6.17 27.48
C VAL A 10 11.57 5.33 27.54
N ALA A 11 11.93 4.63 26.46
CA ALA A 11 13.15 3.82 26.40
C ALA A 11 14.43 4.66 26.60
N TRP A 12 14.42 5.92 26.18
CA TRP A 12 15.51 6.87 26.40
C TRP A 12 15.44 7.61 27.74
N GLY A 13 14.46 7.32 28.60
CA GLY A 13 14.32 7.95 29.91
C GLY A 13 13.90 9.42 29.87
N LEU A 14 13.49 9.95 28.70
CA LEU A 14 13.05 11.35 28.56
C LEU A 14 11.70 11.60 29.23
N ILE A 15 10.86 10.58 29.29
CA ILE A 15 9.57 10.58 29.98
C ILE A 15 9.39 9.24 30.71
N LYS A 16 8.63 9.26 31.81
CA LYS A 16 8.44 8.06 32.64
C LYS A 16 7.41 7.07 32.08
N VAL A 17 6.42 7.58 31.35
CA VAL A 17 5.28 6.80 30.86
C VAL A 17 4.91 7.22 29.44
N ASN A 18 4.33 6.31 28.67
CA ASN A 18 3.88 6.58 27.31
C ASN A 18 2.44 7.16 27.33
N PRO A 19 2.23 8.45 27.01
CA PRO A 19 0.90 9.07 27.05
C PRO A 19 -0.10 8.44 26.05
N MET A 20 0.39 7.67 25.09
CA MET A 20 -0.45 7.03 24.07
C MET A 20 -1.04 5.70 24.51
N GLU A 21 -0.66 5.14 25.66
CA GLU A 21 -1.21 3.86 26.14
C GLU A 21 -2.69 3.98 26.54
N SER A 22 -3.08 5.11 27.13
CA SER A 22 -4.46 5.40 27.51
C SER A 22 -5.23 6.19 26.45
N ALA A 23 -4.57 6.55 25.35
CA ALA A 23 -5.17 7.34 24.29
C ALA A 23 -6.23 6.52 23.54
N GLN A 24 -7.49 6.89 23.71
CA GLN A 24 -8.59 6.32 22.92
C GLN A 24 -8.71 7.07 21.60
N LYS A 25 -8.86 6.30 20.51
CA LYS A 25 -9.16 6.89 19.21
C LYS A 25 -10.54 7.57 19.29
N PRO A 26 -10.69 8.83 18.82
CA PRO A 26 -12.00 9.46 18.77
C PRO A 26 -13.00 8.58 18.02
N VAL A 27 -14.11 8.26 18.68
CA VAL A 27 -15.19 7.48 18.06
C VAL A 27 -15.93 8.40 17.09
N VAL A 28 -15.59 8.29 15.81
CA VAL A 28 -16.32 9.00 14.75
C VAL A 28 -17.66 8.29 14.55
N LYS A 29 -18.70 8.76 15.25
CA LYS A 29 -20.05 8.13 15.27
C LYS A 29 -20.69 7.98 13.88
N ASN A 30 -20.23 8.73 12.87
CA ASN A 30 -20.81 8.77 11.51
C ASN A 30 -19.80 8.45 10.38
N ASN A 31 -18.96 7.43 10.53
CA ASN A 31 -18.01 7.05 9.45
C ASN A 31 -18.58 6.05 8.42
N LYS A 32 -19.88 5.73 8.46
CA LYS A 32 -20.53 4.92 7.40
C LYS A 32 -20.52 5.65 6.04
N SER A 33 -20.46 6.98 6.02
CA SER A 33 -20.46 7.82 4.82
C SER A 33 -19.08 8.00 4.14
N LYS A 34 -18.02 7.38 4.66
CA LYS A 34 -16.65 7.44 4.07
C LYS A 34 -16.04 6.07 3.76
N ARG A 35 -16.82 4.99 3.77
CA ARG A 35 -16.35 3.78 3.10
C ARG A 35 -16.50 4.04 1.61
N ASN A 36 -15.37 4.13 0.91
CA ASN A 36 -15.38 4.17 -0.55
C ASN A 36 -16.23 2.99 -1.04
N ARG A 37 -17.30 3.29 -1.77
CA ARG A 37 -18.14 2.25 -2.38
C ARG A 37 -17.23 1.43 -3.32
N ALA A 38 -17.20 0.12 -3.12
CA ALA A 38 -16.55 -0.76 -4.07
C ALA A 38 -17.29 -0.69 -5.41
N TRP A 39 -16.55 -0.75 -6.51
CA TRP A 39 -17.16 -0.82 -7.83
C TRP A 39 -17.89 -2.15 -8.03
N THR A 40 -18.98 -2.10 -8.78
CA THR A 40 -19.64 -3.33 -9.26
C THR A 40 -18.80 -3.99 -10.34
N LYS A 41 -19.13 -5.23 -10.71
CA LYS A 41 -18.42 -5.95 -11.77
C LYS A 41 -18.54 -5.21 -13.12
N GLU A 42 -19.71 -4.63 -13.37
CA GLU A 42 -20.03 -3.89 -14.59
C GLU A 42 -19.19 -2.61 -14.67
N GLU A 43 -19.04 -1.89 -13.55
CA GLU A 43 -18.21 -0.69 -13.49
C GLU A 43 -16.72 -0.98 -13.69
N VAL A 44 -16.23 -2.09 -13.11
CA VAL A 44 -14.86 -2.58 -13.37
C VAL A 44 -14.68 -2.94 -14.84
N HIS A 45 -15.67 -3.60 -15.45
CA HIS A 45 -15.60 -3.97 -16.87
C HIS A 45 -15.52 -2.73 -17.77
N ILE A 46 -16.40 -1.76 -17.58
CA ILE A 46 -16.39 -0.47 -18.31
C ILE A 46 -15.03 0.22 -18.15
N PHE A 47 -14.47 0.23 -16.94
CA PHE A 47 -13.15 0.80 -16.69
C PHE A 47 -12.05 0.09 -17.47
N LEU A 48 -12.03 -1.25 -17.45
CA LEU A 48 -11.02 -2.04 -18.15
C LEU A 48 -11.12 -1.91 -19.68
N GLU A 49 -12.32 -1.75 -20.24
CA GLU A 49 -12.50 -1.45 -21.66
C GLU A 49 -11.85 -0.11 -22.04
N VAL A 50 -12.08 0.94 -21.24
CA VAL A 50 -11.48 2.25 -21.48
C VAL A 50 -9.96 2.20 -21.31
N ALA A 51 -9.47 1.47 -20.31
CA ALA A 51 -8.04 1.25 -20.12
C ALA A 51 -7.41 0.50 -21.31
N SER A 52 -8.11 -0.50 -21.86
CA SER A 52 -7.68 -1.26 -23.04
C SER A 52 -7.51 -0.36 -24.27
N LYS A 53 -8.48 0.53 -24.53
CA LYS A 53 -8.39 1.52 -25.62
C LYS A 53 -7.21 2.48 -25.48
N LYS A 54 -6.67 2.64 -24.27
CA LYS A 54 -5.49 3.48 -23.97
C LYS A 54 -4.19 2.68 -23.85
N GLY A 55 -4.20 1.36 -24.08
CA GLY A 55 -3.03 0.50 -23.91
C GLY A 55 -2.60 0.29 -22.45
N LEU A 56 -3.48 0.57 -21.49
CA LEU A 56 -3.19 0.51 -20.04
C LEU A 56 -3.89 -0.65 -19.33
N VAL A 57 -4.54 -1.56 -20.06
CA VAL A 57 -5.33 -2.64 -19.44
C VAL A 57 -4.50 -3.56 -18.56
N THR A 58 -3.26 -3.88 -18.95
CA THR A 58 -2.41 -4.84 -18.22
C THR A 58 -2.18 -4.49 -16.75
N PRO A 59 -1.66 -3.30 -16.38
CA PRO A 59 -1.46 -2.95 -14.97
C PRO A 59 -2.76 -2.91 -14.18
N PHE A 60 -3.85 -2.41 -14.78
CA PHE A 60 -5.15 -2.34 -14.10
C PHE A 60 -5.81 -3.70 -13.92
N LEU A 61 -5.64 -4.62 -14.88
CA LEU A 61 -6.13 -5.98 -14.76
C LEU A 61 -5.41 -6.69 -13.61
N VAL A 62 -4.08 -6.55 -13.51
CA VAL A 62 -3.30 -7.09 -12.39
C VAL A 62 -3.79 -6.52 -11.07
N ASP A 63 -3.99 -5.20 -10.96
CA ASP A 63 -4.52 -4.54 -9.75
C ASP A 63 -5.89 -5.11 -9.34
N VAL A 64 -6.82 -5.20 -10.29
CA VAL A 64 -8.20 -5.70 -10.04
C VAL A 64 -8.20 -7.17 -9.59
N VAL A 65 -7.37 -8.02 -10.18
CA VAL A 65 -7.40 -9.48 -9.89
C VAL A 65 -6.54 -9.89 -8.71
N THR A 66 -5.49 -9.13 -8.39
CA THR A 66 -4.55 -9.48 -7.30
C THR A 66 -4.68 -8.59 -6.07
N GLY A 67 -5.23 -7.37 -6.21
CA GLY A 67 -5.35 -6.39 -5.13
C GLY A 67 -4.01 -5.84 -4.64
N VAL A 68 -2.96 -5.88 -5.46
CA VAL A 68 -1.64 -5.33 -5.12
C VAL A 68 -1.72 -3.83 -4.86
N ARG A 69 -0.91 -3.29 -3.95
CA ARG A 69 -0.93 -1.84 -3.74
C ARG A 69 -0.35 -1.14 -4.97
N ARG A 70 -0.90 0.02 -5.35
CA ARG A 70 -0.40 0.82 -6.50
C ARG A 70 1.12 0.97 -6.54
N GLY A 71 1.77 1.22 -5.40
CA GLY A 71 3.23 1.33 -5.36
C GLY A 71 3.95 0.01 -5.66
N GLU A 72 3.39 -1.12 -5.22
CA GLU A 72 3.90 -2.47 -5.52
C GLU A 72 3.74 -2.79 -7.01
N LEU A 73 2.56 -2.51 -7.59
CA LEU A 73 2.31 -2.65 -9.02
C LEU A 73 3.29 -1.82 -9.87
N LEU A 74 3.52 -0.57 -9.49
CA LEU A 74 4.47 0.32 -10.18
C LEU A 74 5.93 -0.06 -9.94
N GLY A 75 6.22 -0.85 -8.90
CA GLY A 75 7.55 -1.36 -8.58
C GLY A 75 7.85 -2.74 -9.13
N LEU A 76 6.90 -3.36 -9.84
CA LEU A 76 7.01 -4.70 -10.38
C LEU A 76 8.01 -4.76 -11.54
N LYS A 77 8.87 -5.78 -11.54
CA LYS A 77 9.84 -6.04 -12.60
C LYS A 77 9.55 -7.38 -13.29
N TRP A 78 10.16 -7.60 -14.45
CA TRP A 78 10.02 -8.88 -15.17
C TRP A 78 10.56 -10.08 -14.39
N GLU A 79 11.61 -9.89 -13.59
CA GLU A 79 12.17 -10.93 -12.71
C GLU A 79 11.20 -11.38 -11.59
N ASP A 80 10.18 -10.58 -11.29
CA ASP A 80 9.18 -10.87 -10.26
C ASP A 80 8.04 -11.78 -10.77
N ILE A 81 7.98 -12.06 -12.08
CA ILE A 81 6.86 -12.77 -12.72
C ILE A 81 7.29 -14.18 -13.14
N ASP A 82 6.65 -15.18 -12.54
CA ASP A 82 6.81 -16.57 -12.94
C ASP A 82 5.62 -17.00 -13.80
N PHE A 83 5.80 -16.98 -15.13
CA PHE A 83 4.77 -17.38 -16.08
C PHE A 83 4.45 -18.88 -16.06
N LYS A 84 5.39 -19.73 -15.60
CA LYS A 84 5.19 -21.17 -15.52
C LYS A 84 4.26 -21.50 -14.36
N ASN A 85 4.52 -20.92 -13.19
CA ASN A 85 3.73 -21.12 -11.99
C ASN A 85 2.54 -20.15 -11.88
N LYS A 86 2.44 -19.16 -12.78
CA LYS A 86 1.40 -18.12 -12.81
C LYS A 86 1.36 -17.31 -11.52
N THR A 87 2.53 -16.97 -10.99
CA THR A 87 2.69 -16.21 -9.74
C THR A 87 3.42 -14.89 -9.98
N ILE A 88 3.15 -13.93 -9.10
CA ILE A 88 3.84 -12.64 -9.04
C ILE A 88 4.41 -12.50 -7.63
N THR A 89 5.71 -12.24 -7.53
CA THR A 89 6.40 -12.03 -6.25
C THR A 89 6.57 -10.53 -5.99
N ILE A 90 6.04 -10.02 -4.87
CA ILE A 90 6.13 -8.59 -4.56
C ILE A 90 7.41 -8.28 -3.78
N ASN A 91 8.47 -7.97 -4.52
CA ASN A 91 9.80 -7.68 -3.94
C ASN A 91 10.05 -6.19 -3.67
N GLY A 92 9.27 -5.28 -4.24
CA GLY A 92 9.49 -3.85 -4.09
C GLY A 92 8.25 -2.98 -4.18
N THR A 93 8.46 -1.69 -3.98
CA THR A 93 7.45 -0.65 -4.18
C THR A 93 8.10 0.60 -4.75
N LEU A 94 7.41 1.28 -5.66
CA LEU A 94 7.81 2.57 -6.19
C LEU A 94 6.99 3.66 -5.49
N TYR A 95 7.67 4.62 -4.86
CA TYR A 95 7.04 5.74 -4.16
C TYR A 95 7.58 7.08 -4.64
N ARG A 96 6.77 8.12 -4.53
CA ARG A 96 7.15 9.48 -4.95
C ARG A 96 7.56 10.32 -3.74
N ARG A 97 8.73 10.94 -3.79
CA ARG A 97 9.23 11.87 -2.78
C ARG A 97 9.79 13.12 -3.46
N LYS A 98 9.35 14.30 -3.04
CA LYS A 98 9.77 15.60 -3.62
C LYS A 98 9.70 15.64 -5.16
N GLY A 99 8.67 15.02 -5.73
CA GLY A 99 8.47 14.97 -7.19
C GLY A 99 9.19 13.81 -7.90
N VAL A 100 10.18 13.19 -7.27
CA VAL A 100 11.02 12.12 -7.85
C VAL A 100 10.50 10.74 -7.43
N MET A 101 10.59 9.76 -8.34
CA MET A 101 10.22 8.36 -8.06
C MET A 101 11.43 7.63 -7.47
N HIS A 102 11.20 6.90 -6.37
CA HIS A 102 12.21 6.13 -5.66
C HIS A 102 11.78 4.67 -5.56
N PRO A 103 12.62 3.71 -5.99
CA PRO A 103 12.38 2.30 -5.72
C PRO A 103 12.70 2.00 -4.24
N PHE A 104 11.93 1.10 -3.65
CA PHE A 104 12.19 0.52 -2.33
C PHE A 104 12.03 -0.99 -2.41
N VAL A 105 13.01 -1.73 -1.93
CA VAL A 105 12.96 -3.20 -1.85
C VAL A 105 12.32 -3.56 -0.50
N LYS A 106 11.25 -4.35 -0.52
CA LYS A 106 10.54 -4.74 0.70
C LYS A 106 11.33 -5.70 1.58
N THR A 107 12.17 -6.53 0.97
CA THR A 107 13.00 -7.52 1.66
C THR A 107 14.47 -7.14 1.52
N GLN A 108 14.88 -6.13 2.27
CA GLN A 108 16.19 -6.13 2.92
C GLN A 108 15.90 -6.24 4.41
N ILE A 109 16.16 -7.43 4.96
CA ILE A 109 16.39 -7.53 6.40
C ILE A 109 17.73 -6.84 6.59
N ASP A 110 17.70 -5.56 6.94
CA ASP A 110 18.86 -4.93 7.55
C ASP A 110 19.06 -5.67 8.87
N ASN A 111 20.00 -6.62 8.87
CA ASN A 111 20.53 -7.19 10.10
C ASN A 111 21.16 -6.03 10.88
N ILE A 112 20.40 -5.49 11.83
CA ILE A 112 20.88 -4.63 12.91
C ILE A 112 20.84 -5.46 14.18
#